data_AF-A0AA35XH73-F1
#
_entry.id   AF-A0AA35XH73-F1
#
_cell.length_a   1.000
_cell.length_b   1.000
_cell.length_c   1.000
_cell.angle_alpha   90.00
_cell.angle_beta   90.00
_cell.angle_gamma   90.00
#
_symmetry.space_group_name_H-M   'P 1'
#
loop_
_entity.id
_entity.type
_entity.pdbx_description
1 polymer ?
#
loop_
_entity_poly.entity_id
_entity_poly.type
_entity_poly.pdbx_seq_one_letter_code
_entity_poly.pdbx_strand_id
1 'polypeptide(L)'
;MVIVEGGSKSALQPVIIDTDIGSDIDDSFAIALALQSSELLDVQLIVTCTDDTTARAKIAAKLLTIAGQDSVPIGIGQANANETVHTLWGWAQDFNLSEYKGGVYEDGVDQMAKIILASETVVDIIAIGPMTNFPLLLQKYPGVVKNARIRAMAGSIYRGYDNSTTPAREYNVMMCPYCMELLLQAGWNVSVTPLDTCGTTTLPPQYSDLFIAASNSWSLALSSSLLYFCTVLQCNLNEATSPLYDTVATLLTLPNAGNFIDLKMLNLRVTSDGYTVIDDREGTPTQVALYWNKDLVGLNQYRMFLVSALSA
;
A
#
# COMPACT_ATOMS: atom_id res chain seq x y z
N MET A 1 34.71 -27.23 -19.70
CA MET A 1 33.64 -27.46 -18.70
C MET A 1 33.84 -26.44 -17.60
N VAL A 2 33.25 -25.26 -17.75
CA VAL A 2 33.32 -24.19 -16.75
C VAL A 2 32.16 -24.43 -15.80
N ILE A 3 32.49 -24.74 -14.55
CA ILE A 3 31.52 -24.83 -13.46
C ILE A 3 31.08 -23.39 -13.20
N VAL A 4 29.81 -23.09 -13.49
CA VAL A 4 29.17 -21.85 -13.06
C VAL A 4 28.81 -22.06 -11.60
N GLU A 5 29.55 -21.40 -10.70
CA GLU A 5 29.19 -21.31 -9.30
C GLU A 5 27.79 -20.68 -9.18
N GLY A 6 26.90 -21.37 -8.49
CA GLY A 6 25.55 -20.90 -8.22
C GLY A 6 25.60 -19.62 -7.40
N GLY A 7 25.20 -18.50 -8.00
CA GLY A 7 24.91 -17.28 -7.26
C GLY A 7 23.83 -17.59 -6.22
N SER A 8 24.06 -17.20 -4.96
CA SER A 8 23.04 -17.30 -3.92
C SER A 8 21.79 -16.57 -4.41
N LYS A 9 20.63 -17.25 -4.44
CA LYS A 9 19.35 -16.54 -4.49
C LYS A 9 19.39 -15.51 -3.36
N SER A 10 19.26 -14.23 -3.69
CA SER A 10 19.05 -13.19 -2.69
C SER A 10 17.90 -13.64 -1.80
N ALA A 11 18.03 -13.48 -0.48
CA ALA A 11 16.89 -13.66 0.41
C ALA A 11 15.77 -12.69 -0.03
N LEU A 12 14.52 -13.16 -0.03
CA LEU A 12 13.35 -12.33 -0.31
C LEU A 12 13.26 -11.23 0.77
N GLN A 13 12.83 -10.04 0.36
CA GLN A 13 12.61 -8.93 1.29
C GLN A 13 11.31 -9.20 2.07
N PRO A 14 11.35 -9.39 3.40
CA PRO A 14 10.13 -9.54 4.19
C PRO A 14 9.32 -8.24 4.18
N VAL A 15 8.01 -8.39 3.96
CA VAL A 15 7.04 -7.31 3.81
C VAL A 15 5.83 -7.56 4.69
N ILE A 16 5.35 -6.49 5.33
CA ILE A 16 4.02 -6.40 5.94
C ILE A 16 3.25 -5.29 5.24
N ILE A 17 1.97 -5.51 4.96
CA ILE A 17 1.09 -4.50 4.37
C ILE A 17 0.12 -4.01 5.44
N ASP A 18 0.09 -2.70 5.71
CA ASP A 18 -0.86 -2.02 6.58
C ASP A 18 -1.82 -1.21 5.70
N THR A 19 -3.10 -1.59 5.67
CA THR A 19 -4.04 -1.20 4.61
C THR A 19 -5.42 -0.85 5.13
N ASP A 20 -6.07 0.13 4.53
CA ASP A 20 -7.50 0.37 4.68
C ASP A 20 -8.27 -0.10 3.43
N ILE A 21 -7.94 -1.29 2.93
CA ILE A 21 -8.58 -1.89 1.76
C ILE A 21 -10.11 -1.79 1.83
N GLY A 22 -10.68 -1.31 0.73
CA GLY A 22 -12.13 -1.20 0.55
C GLY A 22 -12.70 0.19 0.70
N SER A 23 -11.87 1.21 0.94
CA SER A 23 -12.23 2.62 0.78
C SER A 23 -12.14 3.04 -0.69
N ASP A 24 -10.97 2.86 -1.30
CA ASP A 24 -10.73 2.94 -2.74
C ASP A 24 -10.28 1.54 -3.26
N ILE A 25 -10.09 1.39 -4.56
CA ILE A 25 -9.72 0.12 -5.19
C ILE A 25 -8.22 -0.13 -5.17
N ASP A 26 -7.42 0.91 -4.94
CA ASP A 26 -5.98 0.90 -5.15
C ASP A 26 -5.20 0.05 -4.14
N ASP A 27 -5.67 -0.11 -2.90
CA ASP A 27 -5.11 -1.11 -1.97
C ASP A 27 -5.11 -2.52 -2.57
N SER A 28 -6.19 -2.88 -3.29
CA SER A 28 -6.32 -4.20 -3.91
C SER A 28 -5.24 -4.39 -4.97
N PHE A 29 -4.95 -3.35 -5.76
CA PHE A 29 -3.87 -3.36 -6.74
C PHE A 29 -2.49 -3.35 -6.08
N ALA A 30 -2.31 -2.65 -4.96
CA ALA A 30 -1.05 -2.60 -4.23
C ALA A 30 -0.70 -3.96 -3.60
N ILE A 31 -1.69 -4.64 -3.01
CA ILE A 31 -1.57 -6.01 -2.49
C ILE A 31 -1.26 -6.99 -3.63
N ALA A 32 -1.98 -6.89 -4.75
CA ALA A 32 -1.75 -7.74 -5.91
C ALA A 32 -0.33 -7.58 -6.48
N LEU A 33 0.16 -6.33 -6.60
CA LEU A 33 1.52 -6.06 -7.05
C LEU A 33 2.56 -6.68 -6.10
N ALA A 34 2.36 -6.57 -4.78
CA ALA A 34 3.28 -7.14 -3.80
C ALA A 34 3.37 -8.66 -3.93
N LEU A 35 2.22 -9.33 -4.05
CA LEU A 35 2.15 -10.79 -4.16
C LEU A 35 2.58 -11.32 -5.53
N GLN A 36 2.34 -10.58 -6.61
CA GLN A 36 2.88 -10.90 -7.93
C GLN A 36 4.41 -10.67 -8.02
N SER A 37 5.00 -9.95 -7.06
CA SER A 37 6.44 -9.76 -6.95
C SER A 37 7.10 -10.80 -6.03
N SER A 38 6.54 -12.03 -5.95
CA SER A 38 6.98 -13.08 -5.01
C SER A 38 8.41 -13.58 -5.24
N GLU A 39 9.03 -13.33 -6.40
CA GLU A 39 10.46 -13.59 -6.57
C GLU A 39 11.38 -12.54 -5.91
N LEU A 40 10.82 -11.44 -5.41
CA LEU A 40 11.51 -10.34 -4.75
C LEU A 40 11.04 -10.11 -3.30
N LEU A 41 9.74 -10.26 -3.06
CA LEU A 41 9.08 -9.94 -1.80
C LEU A 41 8.52 -11.20 -1.13
N ASP A 42 8.62 -11.26 0.19
CA ASP A 42 7.94 -12.25 1.04
C ASP A 42 6.88 -11.52 1.86
N VAL A 43 5.61 -11.59 1.44
CA VAL A 43 4.48 -10.94 2.13
C VAL A 43 4.07 -11.80 3.32
N GLN A 44 4.45 -11.36 4.51
CA GLN A 44 4.32 -12.16 5.75
C GLN A 44 3.04 -11.88 6.52
N LEU A 45 2.40 -10.73 6.29
CA LEU A 45 1.15 -10.33 6.94
C LEU A 45 0.49 -9.18 6.18
N ILE A 46 -0.84 -9.20 6.11
CA ILE A 46 -1.66 -8.04 5.75
C ILE A 46 -2.45 -7.62 6.99
N VAL A 47 -2.33 -6.38 7.42
CA VAL A 47 -3.00 -5.84 8.61
C VAL A 47 -3.96 -4.74 8.19
N THR A 48 -5.21 -4.86 8.61
CA THR A 48 -6.21 -3.85 8.31
C THR A 48 -6.17 -2.71 9.32
N CYS A 49 -6.48 -1.50 8.88
CA CYS A 49 -6.57 -0.32 9.74
C CYS A 49 -7.85 0.46 9.44
N THR A 50 -8.26 1.29 10.41
CA THR A 50 -9.40 2.21 10.39
C THR A 50 -10.78 1.62 10.13
N ASP A 51 -11.81 2.37 10.54
CA ASP A 51 -13.23 2.01 10.39
C ASP A 51 -13.51 0.57 10.89
N ASP A 52 -14.34 -0.19 10.18
CA ASP A 52 -14.56 -1.61 10.46
C ASP A 52 -13.41 -2.48 9.90
N THR A 53 -12.35 -2.64 10.70
CA THR A 53 -11.18 -3.46 10.36
C THR A 53 -11.50 -4.94 10.12
N THR A 54 -12.60 -5.45 10.66
CA THR A 54 -13.06 -6.83 10.40
C THR A 54 -13.72 -6.94 9.02
N ALA A 55 -14.52 -5.94 8.63
CA ALA A 55 -15.06 -5.84 7.28
C ALA A 55 -13.94 -5.69 6.23
N ARG A 56 -12.93 -4.86 6.50
CA ARG A 56 -11.73 -4.75 5.65
C ARG A 56 -10.99 -6.09 5.54
N ALA A 57 -10.89 -6.85 6.64
CA ALA A 57 -10.24 -8.16 6.62
C ALA A 57 -11.01 -9.15 5.74
N LYS A 58 -12.34 -9.08 5.69
CA LYS A 58 -13.17 -9.85 4.74
C LYS A 58 -12.90 -9.47 3.29
N ILE A 59 -12.73 -8.18 2.99
CA ILE A 59 -12.42 -7.71 1.63
C ILE A 59 -11.06 -8.25 1.20
N ALA A 60 -10.03 -8.12 2.04
CA ALA A 60 -8.71 -8.71 1.79
C ALA A 60 -8.79 -10.23 1.60
N ALA A 61 -9.49 -10.94 2.49
CA ALA A 61 -9.63 -12.39 2.43
C ALA A 61 -10.33 -12.85 1.14
N LYS A 62 -11.44 -12.20 0.74
CA LYS A 62 -12.14 -12.51 -0.51
C LYS A 62 -11.26 -12.27 -1.73
N LEU A 63 -10.52 -11.15 -1.77
CA LEU A 63 -9.58 -10.83 -2.83
C LEU A 63 -8.53 -11.94 -2.98
N LEU A 64 -7.88 -12.33 -1.88
CA LEU A 64 -6.84 -13.35 -1.87
C LEU A 64 -7.38 -14.75 -2.23
N THR A 65 -8.58 -15.10 -1.76
CA THR A 65 -9.24 -16.38 -2.13
C THR A 65 -9.53 -16.45 -3.63
N ILE A 66 -10.05 -15.39 -4.25
CA ILE A 66 -10.28 -15.36 -5.70
C ILE A 66 -8.96 -15.41 -6.47
N ALA A 67 -7.93 -14.71 -5.96
CA ALA A 67 -6.59 -14.69 -6.55
C ALA A 67 -5.82 -16.02 -6.38
N GLY A 68 -6.29 -16.94 -5.54
CA GLY A 68 -5.57 -18.18 -5.21
C GLY A 68 -4.33 -17.96 -4.34
N GLN A 69 -4.27 -16.84 -3.61
CA GLN A 69 -3.18 -16.43 -2.71
C GLN A 69 -3.64 -16.45 -1.24
N ASP A 70 -4.54 -17.35 -0.90
CA ASP A 70 -5.20 -17.43 0.42
C ASP A 70 -4.35 -18.09 1.50
N SER A 71 -3.02 -18.14 1.35
CA SER A 71 -2.07 -18.58 2.37
C SER A 71 -1.52 -17.44 3.23
N VAL A 72 -1.64 -16.19 2.78
CA VAL A 72 -1.10 -15.02 3.47
C VAL A 72 -1.95 -14.72 4.71
N PRO A 73 -1.38 -14.62 5.92
CA PRO A 73 -2.18 -14.33 7.10
C PRO A 73 -2.71 -12.90 7.08
N ILE A 74 -3.89 -12.72 7.68
CA ILE A 74 -4.51 -11.40 7.86
C ILE A 74 -4.57 -11.07 9.36
N GLY A 75 -4.20 -9.85 9.72
CA GLY A 75 -4.36 -9.30 11.07
C GLY A 75 -5.46 -8.24 11.09
N ILE A 76 -6.37 -8.33 12.05
CA ILE A 76 -7.36 -7.29 12.33
C ILE A 76 -6.68 -6.22 13.19
N GLY A 77 -6.54 -5.00 12.67
CA GLY A 77 -5.91 -3.89 13.39
C GLY A 77 -6.88 -2.96 14.09
N GLN A 78 -6.44 -1.72 14.32
CA GLN A 78 -7.14 -0.68 15.08
C GLN A 78 -8.25 -0.02 14.26
N ALA A 79 -9.48 -0.26 14.69
CA ALA A 79 -10.65 0.54 14.33
C ALA A 79 -10.56 1.93 15.00
N ASN A 80 -10.93 2.98 14.29
CA ASN A 80 -10.99 4.36 14.83
C ASN A 80 -12.42 4.96 14.78
N ALA A 81 -13.36 4.33 14.06
CA ALA A 81 -14.77 4.68 14.04
C ALA A 81 -15.64 3.44 13.75
N ASN A 82 -16.89 3.42 14.21
CA ASN A 82 -17.89 2.43 13.77
C ASN A 82 -18.47 2.78 12.39
N GLU A 83 -17.65 3.37 11.52
CA GLU A 83 -18.06 3.69 10.16
C GLU A 83 -17.99 2.42 9.30
N THR A 84 -18.97 2.28 8.42
CA THR A 84 -19.03 1.12 7.54
C THR A 84 -18.10 1.37 6.37
N VAL A 85 -17.33 0.35 5.99
CA VAL A 85 -16.60 0.39 4.71
C VAL A 85 -17.64 0.50 3.60
N HIS A 86 -17.61 1.57 2.80
CA HIS A 86 -18.75 1.88 1.93
C HIS A 86 -18.62 1.35 0.50
N THR A 87 -17.43 1.32 -0.09
CA THR A 87 -17.30 1.10 -1.54
C THR A 87 -17.17 -0.37 -1.92
N LEU A 88 -16.33 -1.16 -1.22
CA LEU A 88 -16.15 -2.59 -1.50
C LEU A 88 -16.84 -3.53 -0.51
N TRP A 89 -17.46 -3.03 0.56
CA TRP A 89 -18.08 -3.91 1.55
C TRP A 89 -19.15 -4.83 0.96
N GLY A 90 -20.06 -4.30 0.15
CA GLY A 90 -21.12 -5.12 -0.44
C GLY A 90 -20.59 -6.13 -1.47
N TRP A 91 -19.36 -5.98 -1.98
CA TRP A 91 -18.67 -6.99 -2.77
C TRP A 91 -18.22 -8.18 -1.93
N ALA A 92 -17.85 -7.96 -0.65
CA ALA A 92 -17.29 -8.99 0.22
C ALA A 92 -18.22 -9.43 1.37
N GLN A 93 -19.41 -8.85 1.52
CA GLN A 93 -20.32 -9.11 2.64
C GLN A 93 -20.71 -10.60 2.80
N ASP A 94 -20.74 -11.34 1.69
CA ASP A 94 -21.05 -12.76 1.61
C ASP A 94 -19.88 -13.68 1.98
N PHE A 95 -18.67 -13.12 2.11
CA PHE A 95 -17.48 -13.87 2.44
C PHE A 95 -17.47 -14.27 3.93
N ASN A 96 -17.29 -15.56 4.17
CA ASN A 96 -17.13 -16.10 5.51
C ASN A 96 -15.65 -16.05 5.95
N LEU A 97 -15.31 -15.08 6.80
CA LEU A 97 -13.92 -14.88 7.25
C LEU A 97 -13.35 -16.12 7.94
N SER A 98 -14.17 -16.94 8.61
CA SER A 98 -13.70 -18.16 9.26
C SER A 98 -13.25 -19.27 8.30
N GLU A 99 -13.58 -19.15 7.00
CA GLU A 99 -13.16 -20.09 5.96
C GLU A 99 -11.84 -19.69 5.28
N TYR A 100 -11.28 -18.53 5.65
CA TYR A 100 -10.02 -18.05 5.08
C TYR A 100 -8.84 -18.93 5.51
N LYS A 101 -8.07 -19.46 4.55
CA LYS A 101 -7.05 -20.48 4.81
C LYS A 101 -5.77 -19.94 5.44
N GLY A 102 -5.41 -18.68 5.18
CA GLY A 102 -4.17 -18.06 5.65
C GLY A 102 -4.17 -17.77 7.16
N GLY A 103 -5.33 -17.92 7.81
CA GLY A 103 -5.54 -17.59 9.20
C GLY A 103 -5.81 -16.10 9.39
N VAL A 104 -6.57 -15.81 10.45
CA VAL A 104 -6.93 -14.45 10.85
C VAL A 104 -6.53 -14.24 12.29
N TYR A 105 -5.76 -13.20 12.54
CA TYR A 105 -5.30 -12.80 13.87
C TYR A 105 -6.16 -11.64 14.36
N GLU A 106 -6.85 -11.84 15.49
CA GLU A 106 -7.70 -10.81 16.11
C GLU A 106 -6.90 -9.59 16.64
N ASP A 107 -5.63 -9.79 17.01
CA ASP A 107 -4.69 -8.70 17.35
C ASP A 107 -3.60 -8.61 16.26
N GLY A 108 -3.95 -7.96 15.14
CA GLY A 108 -3.06 -7.77 14.01
C GLY A 108 -1.83 -6.92 14.34
N VAL A 109 -1.95 -5.97 15.28
CA VAL A 109 -0.82 -5.13 15.73
C VAL A 109 0.20 -5.95 16.51
N ASP A 110 -0.27 -6.84 17.39
CA ASP A 110 0.60 -7.78 18.10
C ASP A 110 1.28 -8.77 17.14
N GLN A 111 0.54 -9.28 16.16
CA GLN A 111 1.11 -10.18 15.15
C GLN A 111 2.14 -9.47 14.27
N MET A 112 1.89 -8.22 13.87
CA MET A 112 2.85 -7.37 13.16
C MET A 112 4.15 -7.22 13.96
N ALA A 113 4.06 -6.91 15.25
CA ALA A 113 5.23 -6.77 16.11
C ALA A 113 6.03 -8.06 16.25
N LYS A 114 5.36 -9.20 16.43
CA LYS A 114 5.99 -10.52 16.53
C LYS A 114 6.82 -10.85 15.28
N ILE A 115 6.27 -10.59 14.09
CA ILE A 115 6.98 -10.81 12.83
C ILE A 115 8.21 -9.91 12.74
N ILE A 116 8.06 -8.60 13.01
CA ILE A 116 9.17 -7.64 12.94
C ILE A 116 10.30 -8.00 13.92
N LEU A 117 9.95 -8.36 15.16
CA LEU A 117 10.94 -8.64 16.21
C LEU A 117 11.64 -10.00 16.00
N ALA A 118 10.99 -10.96 15.34
CA ALA A 118 11.56 -12.26 15.02
C ALA A 118 12.39 -12.27 13.73
N SER A 119 12.23 -11.26 12.87
CA SER A 119 12.94 -11.20 11.59
C SER A 119 14.43 -10.91 11.74
N GLU A 120 15.26 -11.66 11.02
CA GLU A 120 16.71 -11.41 10.90
C GLU A 120 17.04 -10.32 9.87
N THR A 121 16.08 -10.02 8.99
CA THR A 121 16.17 -8.97 7.97
C THR A 121 15.24 -7.82 8.32
N VAL A 122 15.64 -6.58 8.06
CA VAL A 122 14.76 -5.41 8.26
C VAL A 122 13.49 -5.58 7.41
N VAL A 123 12.33 -5.54 8.06
CA VAL A 123 11.02 -5.68 7.42
C VAL A 123 10.59 -4.37 6.77
N ASP A 124 10.11 -4.44 5.53
CA ASP A 124 9.42 -3.33 4.87
C ASP A 124 7.95 -3.33 5.30
N ILE A 125 7.47 -2.22 5.87
CA ILE A 125 6.04 -2.01 6.12
C ILE A 125 5.52 -1.10 5.02
N ILE A 126 4.66 -1.65 4.15
CA ILE A 126 3.90 -0.89 3.16
C ILE A 126 2.68 -0.30 3.88
N ALA A 127 2.73 0.98 4.22
CA ALA A 127 1.69 1.68 4.98
C ALA A 127 0.81 2.49 4.02
N ILE A 128 -0.32 1.93 3.64
CA ILE A 128 -1.21 2.45 2.60
C ILE A 128 -2.58 2.88 3.12
N GLY A 129 -2.85 2.75 4.43
CA GLY A 129 -3.97 3.42 5.09
C GLY A 129 -3.57 4.50 6.10
N PRO A 130 -4.50 5.07 6.88
CA PRO A 130 -4.27 6.20 7.81
C PRO A 130 -3.31 5.99 9.00
N MET A 131 -2.52 4.92 9.00
CA MET A 131 -1.48 4.62 9.98
C MET A 131 -1.97 4.51 11.45
N THR A 132 -3.24 4.15 11.68
CA THR A 132 -3.80 4.07 13.05
C THR A 132 -3.25 2.90 13.87
N ASN A 133 -2.63 1.91 13.23
CA ASN A 133 -1.97 0.79 13.91
C ASN A 133 -0.66 1.20 14.61
N PHE A 134 0.04 2.21 14.08
CA PHE A 134 1.40 2.56 14.49
C PHE A 134 1.51 3.15 15.91
N PRO A 135 0.59 4.02 16.40
CA PRO A 135 0.63 4.47 17.78
C PRO A 135 0.61 3.32 18.80
N LEU A 136 -0.28 2.33 18.60
CA LEU A 136 -0.35 1.18 19.49
C LEU A 136 0.89 0.27 19.34
N LEU A 137 1.36 0.07 18.11
CA LEU A 137 2.58 -0.69 17.83
C LEU A 137 3.78 -0.11 18.57
N LEU A 138 4.03 1.19 18.44
CA LEU A 138 5.15 1.89 19.07
C LEU A 138 5.01 1.95 20.58
N GLN A 139 3.78 2.09 21.09
CA GLN A 139 3.52 2.08 22.53
C GLN A 139 3.84 0.73 23.17
N LYS A 140 3.37 -0.38 22.57
CA LYS A 140 3.57 -1.73 23.10
C LYS A 140 4.98 -2.26 22.80
N TYR A 141 5.52 -1.96 21.63
CA TYR A 141 6.71 -2.61 21.07
C TYR A 141 7.72 -1.59 20.49
N PRO A 142 8.25 -0.64 21.27
CA PRO A 142 9.16 0.39 20.74
C PRO A 142 10.43 -0.18 20.06
N GLY A 143 10.79 -1.43 20.35
CA GLY A 143 11.90 -2.14 19.70
C GLY A 143 11.70 -2.38 18.20
N VAL A 144 10.47 -2.36 17.67
CA VAL A 144 10.20 -2.60 16.24
C VAL A 144 10.89 -1.58 15.33
N VAL A 145 11.21 -0.39 15.85
CA VAL A 145 11.89 0.68 15.11
C VAL A 145 13.23 0.23 14.53
N LYS A 146 13.93 -0.67 15.21
CA LYS A 146 15.26 -1.15 14.79
C LYS A 146 15.21 -2.17 13.66
N ASN A 147 14.08 -2.86 13.50
CA ASN A 147 13.94 -4.01 12.62
C ASN A 147 12.91 -3.79 11.51
N ALA A 148 12.40 -2.58 11.35
CA ALA A 148 11.47 -2.23 10.27
C ALA A 148 11.83 -0.89 9.63
N ARG A 149 11.36 -0.69 8.41
CA ARG A 149 11.34 0.59 7.71
C ARG A 149 9.99 0.78 7.02
N ILE A 150 9.61 2.03 6.78
CA ILE A 150 8.29 2.39 6.27
C ILE A 150 8.37 2.81 4.80
N ARG A 151 7.43 2.30 4.00
CA ARG A 151 7.11 2.77 2.65
C ARG A 151 5.63 3.16 2.65
N ALA A 152 5.33 4.45 2.67
CA ALA A 152 3.97 4.93 2.89
C ALA A 152 3.39 5.64 1.67
N MET A 153 2.10 5.41 1.38
CA MET A 153 1.30 6.33 0.58
C MET A 153 0.73 7.36 1.55
N ALA A 154 1.27 8.58 1.52
CA ALA A 154 0.90 9.61 2.48
C ALA A 154 1.27 11.01 1.96
N GLY A 155 0.39 11.95 2.23
CA GLY A 155 0.69 13.37 2.16
C GLY A 155 0.57 14.00 0.78
N SER A 156 0.73 15.31 0.77
CA SER A 156 0.59 16.18 -0.40
C SER A 156 1.53 17.36 -0.19
N ILE A 157 2.58 17.48 -1.02
CA ILE A 157 3.69 18.41 -0.78
C ILE A 157 3.56 19.65 -1.66
N TYR A 158 3.55 19.48 -2.98
CA TYR A 158 3.38 20.57 -3.95
C TYR A 158 2.11 20.41 -4.79
N ARG A 159 1.51 19.21 -4.81
CA ARG A 159 0.28 18.93 -5.57
C ARG A 159 -0.81 18.38 -4.68
N GLY A 160 -2.05 18.78 -4.94
CA GLY A 160 -3.26 18.20 -4.36
C GLY A 160 -3.91 17.17 -5.28
N TYR A 161 -5.13 16.78 -4.92
CA TYR A 161 -5.98 15.90 -5.73
C TYR A 161 -6.24 16.47 -7.13
N ASP A 162 -6.54 15.57 -8.08
CA ASP A 162 -6.82 15.92 -9.48
C ASP A 162 -5.73 16.75 -10.14
N ASN A 163 -4.47 16.49 -9.77
CA ASN A 163 -3.28 17.21 -10.24
C ASN A 163 -3.35 18.73 -9.97
N SER A 164 -4.08 19.14 -8.91
CA SER A 164 -4.11 20.50 -8.41
C SER A 164 -2.71 20.99 -8.06
N THR A 165 -2.39 22.25 -8.38
CA THR A 165 -1.14 22.90 -7.99
C THR A 165 -1.17 23.45 -6.55
N THR A 166 -2.26 23.22 -5.83
CA THR A 166 -2.41 23.58 -4.42
C THR A 166 -2.38 22.31 -3.57
N PRO A 167 -1.45 22.18 -2.60
CA PRO A 167 -1.42 21.06 -1.68
C PRO A 167 -2.74 20.89 -0.94
N ALA A 168 -3.10 19.64 -0.67
CA ALA A 168 -4.32 19.25 0.00
C ALA A 168 -4.00 18.60 1.35
N ARG A 169 -5.03 18.42 2.16
CA ARG A 169 -4.99 17.45 3.25
C ARG A 169 -5.24 16.09 2.62
N GLU A 170 -4.19 15.34 2.40
CA GLU A 170 -4.28 13.99 1.86
C GLU A 170 -5.00 13.09 2.87
N TYR A 171 -5.85 12.18 2.38
CA TYR A 171 -6.80 11.39 3.14
C TYR A 171 -6.15 10.61 4.29
N ASN A 172 -5.13 9.80 4.03
CA ASN A 172 -4.46 9.01 5.05
C ASN A 172 -3.90 9.89 6.18
N VAL A 173 -3.25 11.00 5.82
CA VAL A 173 -2.73 11.97 6.79
C VAL A 173 -3.86 12.70 7.53
N MET A 174 -4.92 13.10 6.83
CA MET A 174 -6.05 13.86 7.40
C MET A 174 -6.88 13.03 8.39
N MET A 175 -6.99 11.72 8.13
CA MET A 175 -7.71 10.78 8.99
C MET A 175 -7.00 10.54 10.32
N CYS A 176 -5.66 10.60 10.36
CA CYS A 176 -4.93 10.63 11.62
C CYS A 176 -3.63 11.45 11.53
N PRO A 177 -3.69 12.79 11.67
CA PRO A 177 -2.50 13.64 11.56
C PRO A 177 -1.45 13.31 12.63
N TYR A 178 -1.91 12.98 13.83
CA TYR A 178 -1.05 12.52 14.92
C TYR A 178 -0.33 11.21 14.60
N CYS A 179 -1.00 10.26 13.93
CA CYS A 179 -0.39 8.97 13.58
C CYS A 179 0.77 9.15 12.61
N MET A 180 0.58 9.98 11.58
CA MET A 180 1.64 10.27 10.62
C MET A 180 2.80 11.06 11.26
N GLU A 181 2.52 12.08 12.08
CA GLU A 181 3.57 12.83 12.79
C GLU A 181 4.38 11.92 13.72
N LEU A 182 3.70 11.05 14.48
CA LEU A 182 4.33 10.07 15.35
C LEU A 182 5.22 9.10 14.57
N LEU A 183 4.72 8.60 13.43
CA LEU A 183 5.46 7.69 12.55
C LEU A 183 6.75 8.33 12.03
N LEU A 184 6.67 9.59 11.56
CA LEU A 184 7.84 10.34 11.11
C LEU A 184 8.87 10.48 12.24
N GLN A 185 8.42 10.86 13.43
CA GLN A 185 9.29 11.10 14.60
C GLN A 185 9.80 9.81 15.27
N ALA A 186 9.27 8.63 14.92
CA ALA A 186 9.58 7.36 15.57
C ALA A 186 11.03 6.90 15.37
N GLY A 187 11.76 7.48 14.42
CA GLY A 187 13.15 7.11 14.10
C GLY A 187 13.28 5.98 13.07
N TRP A 188 12.19 5.62 12.39
CA TRP A 188 12.21 4.73 11.24
C TRP A 188 12.92 5.35 10.04
N ASN A 189 13.45 4.50 9.16
CA ASN A 189 13.71 4.91 7.79
C ASN A 189 12.37 4.99 7.05
N VAL A 190 11.96 6.19 6.66
CA VAL A 190 10.66 6.43 6.02
C VAL A 190 10.87 6.90 4.59
N SER A 191 10.19 6.24 3.65
CA SER A 191 9.91 6.78 2.32
C SER A 191 8.42 7.00 2.16
N VAL A 192 8.03 8.15 1.59
CA VAL A 192 6.64 8.49 1.29
C VAL A 192 6.44 8.72 -0.21
N THR A 193 5.28 8.30 -0.71
CA THR A 193 4.74 8.71 -2.00
C THR A 193 3.52 9.61 -1.80
N PRO A 194 3.69 10.94 -1.84
CA PRO A 194 2.59 11.89 -1.78
C PRO A 194 1.83 12.00 -3.11
N LEU A 195 0.70 12.71 -3.08
CA LEU A 195 -0.13 13.04 -4.25
C LEU A 195 0.67 13.62 -5.44
N ASP A 196 1.82 14.24 -5.18
CA ASP A 196 2.77 14.72 -6.18
C ASP A 196 3.15 13.65 -7.22
N THR A 197 3.29 12.40 -6.79
CA THR A 197 3.64 11.27 -7.65
C THR A 197 2.45 10.33 -7.80
N CYS A 198 1.96 9.76 -6.69
CA CYS A 198 0.96 8.71 -6.74
C CYS A 198 -0.38 9.19 -7.28
N GLY A 199 -0.72 10.48 -7.13
CA GLY A 199 -1.97 11.06 -7.65
C GLY A 199 -2.10 11.11 -9.18
N THR A 200 -1.05 10.72 -9.91
CA THR A 200 -1.07 10.61 -11.38
C THR A 200 -1.21 9.17 -11.88
N THR A 201 -1.27 8.19 -10.98
CA THR A 201 -1.15 6.75 -11.27
C THR A 201 -2.46 6.12 -11.73
N THR A 202 -3.12 6.68 -12.73
CA THR A 202 -4.32 6.06 -13.31
C THR A 202 -3.94 5.01 -14.37
N LEU A 203 -4.82 4.03 -14.63
CA LEU A 203 -4.70 3.13 -15.78
C LEU A 203 -5.76 3.48 -16.84
N PRO A 204 -5.37 4.17 -17.94
CA PRO A 204 -6.21 4.31 -19.12
C PRO A 204 -6.57 2.96 -19.78
N PRO A 205 -7.60 2.89 -20.64
CA PRO A 205 -8.05 1.66 -21.32
C PRO A 205 -6.95 0.81 -21.93
N GLN A 206 -5.96 1.42 -22.59
CA GLN A 206 -4.85 0.66 -23.20
C GLN A 206 -4.01 -0.14 -22.20
N TYR A 207 -4.14 0.14 -20.90
CA TYR A 207 -3.52 -0.58 -19.80
C TYR A 207 -4.52 -1.46 -19.06
N SER A 208 -5.69 -0.92 -18.72
CA SER A 208 -6.70 -1.68 -17.98
C SER A 208 -7.22 -2.88 -18.77
N ASP A 209 -7.43 -2.72 -20.08
CA ASP A 209 -7.94 -3.78 -20.95
C ASP A 209 -6.95 -4.95 -21.05
N LEU A 210 -5.64 -4.68 -20.95
CA LEU A 210 -4.60 -5.71 -20.99
C LEU A 210 -4.67 -6.64 -19.78
N PHE A 211 -4.83 -6.09 -18.56
CA PHE A 211 -4.95 -6.95 -17.38
C PHE A 211 -6.31 -7.64 -17.32
N ILE A 212 -7.40 -6.96 -17.74
CA ILE A 212 -8.73 -7.59 -17.83
C ILE A 212 -8.71 -8.78 -18.80
N ALA A 213 -8.01 -8.66 -19.92
CA ALA A 213 -7.89 -9.73 -20.91
C ALA A 213 -7.01 -10.91 -20.46
N ALA A 214 -6.07 -10.70 -19.52
CA ALA A 214 -5.11 -11.72 -19.08
C ALA A 214 -5.77 -12.99 -18.53
N SER A 215 -6.98 -12.88 -17.97
CA SER A 215 -7.81 -14.02 -17.55
C SER A 215 -7.11 -14.98 -16.55
N ASN A 216 -6.11 -14.48 -15.80
CA ASN A 216 -5.50 -15.18 -14.66
C ASN A 216 -6.31 -14.90 -13.37
N SER A 217 -5.93 -15.51 -12.25
CA SER A 217 -6.67 -15.38 -10.99
C SER A 217 -6.66 -13.96 -10.43
N TRP A 218 -5.55 -13.24 -10.57
CA TRP A 218 -5.45 -11.83 -10.16
C TRP A 218 -6.29 -10.91 -11.02
N SER A 219 -6.30 -11.11 -12.33
CA SER A 219 -7.19 -10.43 -13.27
C SER A 219 -8.65 -10.61 -12.87
N LEU A 220 -9.07 -11.83 -12.51
CA LEU A 220 -10.43 -12.09 -12.03
C LEU A 220 -10.74 -11.37 -10.71
N ALA A 221 -9.83 -11.45 -9.73
CA ALA A 221 -9.99 -10.83 -8.42
C ALA A 221 -10.10 -9.29 -8.53
N LEU A 222 -9.18 -8.67 -9.26
CA LEU A 222 -9.13 -7.22 -9.46
C LEU A 222 -10.27 -6.74 -10.36
N SER A 223 -10.58 -7.42 -11.47
CA SER A 223 -11.65 -6.97 -12.37
C SER A 223 -13.02 -7.06 -11.70
N SER A 224 -13.27 -8.09 -10.89
CA SER A 224 -14.56 -8.24 -10.20
C SER A 224 -14.77 -7.21 -9.09
N SER A 225 -13.72 -6.91 -8.30
CA SER A 225 -13.77 -5.86 -7.29
C SER A 225 -13.81 -4.46 -7.91
N LEU A 226 -13.02 -4.20 -8.96
CA LEU A 226 -13.03 -2.93 -9.69
C LEU A 226 -14.39 -2.65 -10.34
N LEU A 227 -15.01 -3.65 -10.98
CA LEU A 227 -16.34 -3.48 -11.58
C LEU A 227 -17.40 -3.15 -10.51
N TYR A 228 -17.34 -3.80 -9.35
CA TYR A 228 -18.21 -3.48 -8.22
C TYR A 228 -17.98 -2.05 -7.73
N PHE A 229 -16.73 -1.68 -7.46
CA PHE A 229 -16.31 -0.34 -7.06
C PHE A 229 -16.83 0.73 -8.03
N CYS A 230 -16.62 0.54 -9.33
CA CYS A 230 -17.09 1.47 -10.36
C CYS A 230 -18.61 1.53 -10.46
N THR A 231 -19.31 0.44 -10.16
CA THR A 231 -20.79 0.44 -10.09
C THR A 231 -21.28 1.31 -8.93
N VAL A 232 -20.63 1.23 -7.77
CA VAL A 232 -20.97 2.02 -6.58
C VAL A 232 -20.64 3.51 -6.77
N LEU A 233 -19.45 3.82 -7.30
CA LEU A 233 -18.98 5.21 -7.47
C LEU A 233 -19.32 5.84 -8.82
N GLN A 234 -19.95 5.10 -9.74
CA GLN A 234 -20.29 5.55 -11.10
C GLN A 234 -19.06 6.00 -11.91
N CYS A 235 -17.95 5.27 -11.81
CA CYS A 235 -16.72 5.59 -12.53
C CYS A 235 -16.86 5.40 -14.04
N ASN A 236 -16.06 6.13 -14.82
CA ASN A 236 -15.95 5.93 -16.27
C ASN A 236 -14.65 5.19 -16.65
N LEU A 237 -14.70 3.85 -16.64
CA LEU A 237 -13.55 3.01 -17.02
C LEU A 237 -13.11 3.16 -18.50
N ASN A 238 -13.91 3.82 -19.35
CA ASN A 238 -13.50 4.15 -20.72
C ASN A 238 -12.49 5.30 -20.77
N GLU A 239 -12.27 6.02 -19.65
CA GLU A 239 -11.25 7.07 -19.54
C GLU A 239 -10.02 6.56 -18.80
N ALA A 240 -10.20 6.10 -17.57
CA ALA A 240 -9.20 5.42 -16.76
C ALA A 240 -9.83 4.84 -15.48
N THR A 241 -9.05 4.05 -14.73
CA THR A 241 -9.33 3.75 -13.31
C THR A 241 -9.26 5.01 -12.44
N SER A 242 -9.72 4.93 -11.18
CA SER A 242 -9.26 5.88 -10.15
C SER A 242 -7.72 5.84 -10.06
N PRO A 243 -7.07 6.90 -9.56
CA PRO A 243 -5.64 6.86 -9.33
C PRO A 243 -5.30 5.71 -8.39
N LEU A 244 -4.32 4.89 -8.78
CA LEU A 244 -3.85 3.74 -8.00
C LEU A 244 -2.75 4.18 -7.05
N TYR A 245 -3.09 5.01 -6.05
CA TYR A 245 -2.12 5.72 -5.23
C TYR A 245 -1.14 4.76 -4.53
N ASP A 246 -1.71 3.73 -3.91
CA ASP A 246 -1.00 2.79 -3.03
C ASP A 246 0.02 1.91 -3.74
N THR A 247 -0.18 1.68 -5.03
CA THR A 247 0.72 0.85 -5.84
C THR A 247 2.14 1.43 -5.88
N VAL A 248 2.27 2.74 -5.72
CA VAL A 248 3.56 3.42 -5.65
C VAL A 248 4.27 3.13 -4.33
N ALA A 249 3.56 2.97 -3.21
CA ALA A 249 4.18 2.58 -1.94
C ALA A 249 4.74 1.15 -2.02
N THR A 250 4.00 0.24 -2.65
CA THR A 250 4.51 -1.10 -2.99
C THR A 250 5.73 -1.02 -3.91
N LEU A 251 5.71 -0.19 -4.95
CA LEU A 251 6.86 0.02 -5.84
C LEU A 251 8.12 0.42 -5.06
N LEU A 252 8.01 1.28 -4.05
CA LEU A 252 9.16 1.72 -3.25
C LEU A 252 9.85 0.60 -2.45
N THR A 253 9.22 -0.58 -2.31
CA THR A 253 9.88 -1.77 -1.74
C THR A 253 10.71 -2.56 -2.75
N LEU A 254 10.47 -2.36 -4.05
CA LEU A 254 11.10 -3.14 -5.10
C LEU A 254 12.53 -2.63 -5.38
N PRO A 255 13.50 -3.53 -5.61
CA PRO A 255 14.89 -3.15 -5.88
C PRO A 255 15.07 -2.33 -7.17
N ASN A 256 14.12 -2.41 -8.10
CA ASN A 256 14.12 -1.67 -9.35
C ASN A 256 13.30 -0.37 -9.30
N ALA A 257 12.83 0.08 -8.13
CA ALA A 257 12.04 1.31 -7.97
C ALA A 257 12.71 2.54 -8.61
N GLY A 258 14.05 2.64 -8.47
CA GLY A 258 14.87 3.72 -9.04
C GLY A 258 14.85 3.81 -10.56
N ASN A 259 14.33 2.80 -11.27
CA ASN A 259 14.11 2.90 -12.71
C ASN A 259 12.93 3.84 -13.04
N PHE A 260 11.97 3.98 -12.13
CA PHE A 260 10.71 4.70 -12.35
C PHE A 260 10.63 6.02 -11.60
N ILE A 261 11.21 6.10 -10.40
CA ILE A 261 11.07 7.23 -9.48
C ILE A 261 12.41 7.55 -8.82
N ASP A 262 12.70 8.85 -8.68
CA ASP A 262 13.79 9.36 -7.86
C ASP A 262 13.27 9.89 -6.52
N LEU A 263 13.94 9.51 -5.43
CA LEU A 263 13.62 9.96 -4.08
C LEU A 263 14.43 11.21 -3.71
N LYS A 264 13.76 12.21 -3.13
CA LYS A 264 14.40 13.41 -2.57
C LYS A 264 14.30 13.40 -1.05
N MET A 265 15.37 13.78 -0.37
CA MET A 265 15.32 14.01 1.07
C MET A 265 14.69 15.38 1.36
N LEU A 266 13.61 15.40 2.13
CA LEU A 266 12.96 16.61 2.63
C LEU A 266 12.73 16.48 4.14
N ASN A 267 12.72 17.59 4.86
CA ASN A 267 12.33 17.62 6.26
C ASN A 267 10.81 17.79 6.34
N LEU A 268 10.08 16.71 6.64
CA LEU A 268 8.62 16.71 6.66
C LEU A 268 8.07 16.85 8.08
N ARG A 269 6.98 17.59 8.20
CA ARG A 269 6.15 17.70 9.40
C ARG A 269 4.68 17.59 9.00
N VAL A 270 3.86 17.03 9.87
CA VAL A 270 2.41 17.00 9.73
C VAL A 270 1.79 18.04 10.67
N THR A 271 0.95 18.91 10.12
CA THR A 271 0.19 19.90 10.91
C THR A 271 -1.00 19.22 11.60
N SER A 272 -1.45 19.79 12.72
CA SER A 272 -2.58 19.23 13.48
C SER A 272 -3.89 19.16 12.70
N ASP A 273 -4.03 19.97 11.65
CA ASP A 273 -5.19 19.98 10.76
C ASP A 273 -5.02 19.10 9.51
N GLY A 274 -3.92 18.36 9.37
CA GLY A 274 -3.75 17.28 8.38
C GLY A 274 -3.00 17.65 7.10
N TYR A 275 -2.19 18.71 7.09
CA TYR A 275 -1.28 19.00 5.99
C TYR A 275 0.11 18.37 6.22
N THR A 276 0.72 17.86 5.16
CA THR A 276 2.14 17.51 5.15
C THR A 276 2.94 18.69 4.61
N VAL A 277 3.84 19.24 5.41
CA VAL A 277 4.60 20.45 5.07
C VAL A 277 6.09 20.21 5.16
N ILE A 278 6.86 20.97 4.37
CA ILE A 278 8.32 21.02 4.50
C ILE A 278 8.66 22.02 5.60
N ASP A 279 9.39 21.58 6.61
CA ASP A 279 9.83 22.39 7.74
C ASP A 279 11.29 22.09 8.08
N ASP A 280 12.21 22.99 7.75
CA ASP A 280 13.64 22.80 7.98
C ASP A 280 14.06 22.89 9.45
N ARG A 281 13.17 23.33 10.35
CA ARG A 281 13.47 23.50 11.78
C ARG A 281 12.93 22.34 12.60
N GLU A 282 11.68 21.97 12.35
CA GLU A 282 10.93 21.01 13.15
C GLU A 282 10.55 19.74 12.39
N GLY A 283 10.84 19.68 11.08
CA GLY A 283 10.55 18.52 10.25
C GLY A 283 11.58 17.40 10.40
N THR A 284 11.13 16.17 10.12
CA THR A 284 11.94 14.96 10.14
C THR A 284 12.47 14.62 8.75
N PRO A 285 13.78 14.33 8.58
CA PRO A 285 14.33 13.92 7.29
C PRO A 285 13.63 12.66 6.76
N THR A 286 12.97 12.79 5.62
CA THR A 286 12.15 11.75 4.99
C THR A 286 12.50 11.62 3.50
N GLN A 287 12.51 10.40 2.97
CA GLN A 287 12.65 10.17 1.53
C GLN A 287 11.30 10.38 0.84
N VAL A 288 11.22 11.24 -0.16
CA VAL A 288 9.96 11.65 -0.78
C VAL A 288 10.02 11.37 -2.29
N ALA A 289 9.10 10.54 -2.77
CA ALA A 289 8.85 10.34 -4.19
C ALA A 289 8.02 11.52 -4.71
N LEU A 290 8.66 12.49 -5.35
CA LEU A 290 7.97 13.69 -5.87
C LEU A 290 7.70 13.65 -7.38
N TYR A 291 8.49 12.88 -8.12
CA TYR A 291 8.43 12.87 -9.58
C TYR A 291 8.72 11.48 -10.13
N TRP A 292 8.00 11.15 -11.20
CA TRP A 292 8.38 10.07 -12.10
C TRP A 292 9.64 10.45 -12.88
N ASN A 293 10.50 9.48 -13.14
CA ASN A 293 11.71 9.66 -13.93
C ASN A 293 11.35 10.11 -15.34
N LYS A 294 11.82 11.30 -15.73
CA LYS A 294 11.47 11.91 -17.02
C LYS A 294 9.95 12.05 -17.20
N ASP A 295 9.25 12.40 -16.11
CA ASP A 295 7.83 12.71 -16.05
C ASP A 295 6.96 11.57 -16.63
N LEU A 296 6.22 11.86 -17.70
CA LEU A 296 5.27 10.93 -18.30
C LEU A 296 5.94 9.65 -18.84
N VAL A 297 7.23 9.69 -19.17
CA VAL A 297 7.96 8.49 -19.62
C VAL A 297 8.07 7.47 -18.48
N GLY A 298 8.52 7.91 -17.29
CA GLY A 298 8.63 7.04 -16.11
C GLY A 298 7.28 6.52 -15.66
N LEU A 299 6.24 7.38 -15.65
CA LEU A 299 4.87 6.96 -15.34
C LEU A 299 4.37 5.88 -16.31
N ASN A 300 4.58 6.04 -17.62
CA ASN A 300 4.13 5.04 -18.60
C ASN A 300 4.94 3.75 -18.52
N GLN A 301 6.24 3.81 -18.19
CA GLN A 301 7.05 2.63 -17.91
C GLN A 301 6.51 1.90 -16.68
N TYR A 302 6.14 2.62 -15.64
CA TYR A 302 5.55 2.03 -14.44
C TYR A 302 4.19 1.39 -14.72
N ARG A 303 3.29 2.08 -15.45
CA ARG A 303 2.00 1.51 -15.88
C ARG A 303 2.17 0.19 -16.63
N MET A 304 3.13 0.14 -17.57
CA MET A 304 3.45 -1.11 -18.29
C MET A 304 3.97 -2.19 -17.34
N PHE A 305 4.86 -1.84 -16.41
CA PHE A 305 5.37 -2.76 -15.40
C PHE A 305 4.26 -3.32 -14.52
N LEU A 306 3.41 -2.46 -13.96
CA LEU A 306 2.27 -2.83 -13.11
C LEU A 306 1.35 -3.81 -13.85
N VAL A 307 0.89 -3.44 -15.05
CA VAL A 307 0.03 -4.33 -15.85
C VAL A 307 0.71 -5.65 -16.17
N SER A 308 2.00 -5.64 -16.52
CA SER A 308 2.74 -6.88 -16.83
C SER A 308 2.83 -7.80 -15.62
N ALA A 309 3.07 -7.25 -14.41
CA ALA A 309 3.10 -8.01 -13.18
C ALA A 309 1.74 -8.62 -12.84
N LEU A 310 0.65 -7.86 -13.03
CA LEU A 310 -0.70 -8.33 -12.74
C LEU A 310 -1.23 -9.35 -13.78
N SER A 311 -0.72 -9.28 -15.01
CA SER A 311 -1.09 -10.17 -16.11
C SER A 311 -0.25 -11.45 -16.23
N ALA A 312 0.82 -11.59 -15.44
CA ALA A 312 1.67 -12.79 -15.41
C ALA A 312 0.96 -13.97 -14.72
#